data_AF-A0A2V9IIC4-F1
#
_entry.id   AF-A0A2V9IIC4-F1
#
_cell.length_a   1.000
_cell.length_b   1.000
_cell.length_c   1.000
_cell.angle_alpha   90.00
_cell.angle_beta   90.00
_cell.angle_gamma   90.00
#
_symmetry.space_group_name_H-M   'P 1'
#
loop_
_entity.id
_entity.type
_entity.pdbx_description
1 polymer ?
#
loop_
_entity_poly.entity_id
_entity_poly.type
_entity_poly.pdbx_seq_one_letter_code
_entity_poly.pdbx_strand_id
1 'polypeptide(L)' 'MKAGKSDEEILNELFLKAYARNPAAEELNLTRRYLADGQEKGLERKEVFDDLLWIVLNSKEFMVNH' A
#
# COMPACT_ATOMS: atom_id res chain seq x y z
N MET A 1 5.18 4.18 -20.44
CA MET A 1 4.23 4.00 -19.33
C MET A 1 3.00 3.31 -19.91
N LYS A 2 2.80 2.00 -19.70
CA LYS A 2 1.59 1.32 -20.19
C LYS A 2 0.43 1.69 -19.27
N ALA A 3 -0.66 2.12 -19.89
CA ALA A 3 -1.87 2.64 -19.29
C ALA A 3 -2.49 1.69 -18.25
N GLY A 4 -3.06 2.28 -17.20
CA GLY A 4 -4.36 1.84 -16.71
C GLY A 4 -4.44 0.87 -15.54
N LYS A 5 -3.36 0.58 -14.81
CA LYS A 5 -3.51 -0.14 -13.53
C LYS A 5 -4.07 0.83 -12.48
N SER A 6 -5.26 0.53 -11.98
CA SER A 6 -5.88 1.26 -10.86
C SER A 6 -5.00 1.13 -9.62
N ASP A 7 -5.08 2.10 -8.71
CA ASP A 7 -4.34 2.08 -7.42
C ASP A 7 -4.52 0.73 -6.70
N GLU A 8 -5.73 0.17 -6.77
CA GLU A 8 -6.10 -1.12 -6.19
C GLU A 8 -5.39 -2.32 -6.83
N GLU A 9 -5.09 -2.28 -8.13
CA GLU A 9 -4.31 -3.34 -8.79
C GLU A 9 -2.84 -3.29 -8.38
N ILE A 10 -2.28 -2.08 -8.31
CA ILE A 10 -0.89 -1.88 -7.87
C ILE A 10 -0.75 -2.30 -6.40
N LEU A 11 -1.72 -1.95 -5.55
CA LEU A 11 -1.77 -2.40 -4.17
C LEU A 11 -1.89 -3.92 -4.09
N ASN A 12 -2.83 -4.55 -4.81
CA ASN A 12 -2.94 -6.01 -4.83
C ASN A 12 -1.63 -6.69 -5.24
N GLU A 13 -0.98 -6.21 -6.29
CA GLU A 13 0.32 -6.75 -6.71
C GLU A 13 1.41 -6.55 -5.65
N LEU A 14 1.41 -5.41 -4.95
CA LEU A 14 2.34 -5.12 -3.86
C LEU A 14 2.15 -6.10 -2.70
N PHE A 15 0.91 -6.31 -2.25
CA PHE A 15 0.57 -7.25 -1.19
C PHE A 15 0.84 -8.70 -1.58
N LEU A 16 0.54 -9.09 -2.82
CA LEU A 16 0.89 -10.42 -3.33
C LEU A 16 2.41 -10.63 -3.39
N LYS A 17 3.21 -9.59 -3.67
CA LYS A 17 4.67 -9.71 -3.67
C LYS A 17 5.29 -9.67 -2.28
N ALA A 18 4.71 -8.90 -1.36
CA ALA A 18 5.22 -8.75 0.01
C ALA A 18 4.77 -9.90 0.92
N TYR A 19 3.48 -10.24 0.88
CA TYR A 19 2.84 -11.19 1.80
C TYR A 19 2.30 -12.45 1.12
N ALA A 20 2.44 -12.61 -0.21
CA ALA A 20 1.87 -13.73 -0.96
C ALA A 20 0.35 -13.92 -0.76
N ARG A 21 -0.35 -12.85 -0.35
CA ARG A 21 -1.80 -12.84 -0.13
C ARG A 21 -2.41 -11.54 -0.64
N ASN A 22 -3.72 -11.56 -0.88
CA ASN A 22 -4.48 -10.35 -1.12
C ASN A 22 -4.61 -9.53 0.18
N PRO A 23 -4.61 -8.18 0.09
CA PRO A 23 -4.84 -7.31 1.23
C PRO A 23 -6.23 -7.55 1.82
N ALA A 24 -6.35 -7.45 3.15
CA ALA A 24 -7.65 -7.41 3.80
C ALA A 24 -8.35 -6.06 3.53
N ALA A 25 -9.67 -6.00 3.72
CA ALA A 25 -10.46 -4.80 3.48
C ALA A 25 -10.01 -3.60 4.34
N GLU A 26 -9.53 -3.84 5.56
CA GLU A 26 -8.97 -2.81 6.44
C GLU A 26 -7.64 -2.26 5.91
N GLU A 27 -6.76 -3.14 5.44
CA GLU A 27 -5.45 -2.80 4.87
C GLU A 27 -5.61 -1.99 3.58
N LEU A 28 -6.58 -2.39 2.73
CA LEU A 28 -6.92 -1.68 1.50
C LEU A 28 -7.43 -0.26 1.79
N ASN A 29 -8.27 -0.10 2.83
CA ASN A 29 -8.76 1.21 3.24
C ASN A 29 -7.63 2.09 3.80
N LEU A 30 -6.72 1.52 4.60
CA LEU A 30 -5.56 2.24 5.14
C LEU A 30 -4.62 2.70 4.01
N THR A 31 -4.25 1.80 3.11
CA THR A 31 -3.37 2.13 1.98
C THR A 31 -4.01 3.13 1.02
N ARG A 32 -5.31 3.03 0.76
CA ARG A 32 -6.05 4.02 -0.04
C ARG A 32 -6.05 5.40 0.62
N ARG A 33 -6.25 5.46 1.94
CA ARG A 33 -6.21 6.71 2.70
C ARG A 33 -4.80 7.33 2.69
N TYR A 34 -3.78 6.50 2.78
CA TYR A 34 -2.38 6.93 2.70
C TYR A 34 -2.02 7.48 1.30
N LEU A 35 -2.52 6.83 0.25
CA LEU A 35 -2.43 7.32 -1.13
C LEU A 35 -3.08 8.69 -1.30
N ALA A 36 -4.30 8.87 -0.78
CA ALA A 36 -4.98 10.16 -0.84
C ALA A 36 -4.23 11.27 -0.07
N ASP A 37 -3.76 10.97 1.14
CA ASP A 37 -2.95 11.91 1.95
C ASP A 37 -1.63 12.28 1.26
N GLY A 38 -0.95 11.32 0.65
CA GLY A 38 0.26 11.57 -0.12
C GLY A 38 0.02 12.44 -1.35
N GLN A 39 -1.12 12.24 -2.05
CA GLN A 39 -1.53 13.10 -3.16
C GLN A 39 -1.85 14.53 -2.71
N GLU A 40 -2.54 14.70 -1.58
CA GLU A 40 -2.79 16.03 -0.99
C GLU A 40 -1.50 16.75 -0.60
N LYS A 41 -0.48 16.00 -0.15
CA LYS A 41 0.86 16.51 0.15
C LYS A 41 1.73 16.76 -1.08
N GLY A 42 1.25 16.43 -2.28
CA GLY A 42 1.99 16.59 -3.53
C GLY A 42 3.13 15.58 -3.72
N LEU A 43 3.09 14.44 -3.01
CA LEU A 43 4.06 13.36 -3.18
C LEU A 43 3.82 12.62 -4.51
N GLU A 44 4.89 12.16 -5.14
CA GLU A 44 4.73 11.31 -6.31
C GLU A 44 4.15 9.95 -5.92
N ARG A 45 3.28 9.41 -6.78
CA ARG A 45 2.61 8.12 -6.54
C ARG A 45 3.60 7.01 -6.16
N LYS A 46 4.78 7.02 -6.80
CA LYS A 46 5.85 6.05 -6.55
C LYS A 46 6.43 6.18 -5.14
N GLU A 47 6.61 7.39 -4.64
CA GLU A 47 7.13 7.63 -3.28
C GLU A 47 6.16 7.10 -2.24
N VAL A 48 4.86 7.32 -2.43
CA VAL A 48 3.83 6.80 -1.52
C VAL A 48 3.82 5.27 -1.52
N PHE A 49 3.99 4.61 -2.67
CA PHE A 49 4.08 3.16 -2.74
C PHE A 49 5.37 2.60 -2.12
N ASP A 50 6.50 3.29 -2.27
CA ASP A 50 7.76 2.90 -1.65
C ASP A 50 7.69 3.01 -0.13
N ASP A 51 7.07 4.08 0.36
CA ASP A 51 6.79 4.28 1.78
C ASP A 51 5.79 3.25 2.31
N LEU A 52 4.75 2.91 1.54
CA LEU A 52 3.84 1.81 1.87
C LEU A 52 4.54 0.45 1.90
N LEU A 53 5.51 0.19 1.01
CA LEU A 53 6.30 -1.03 1.04
C LEU A 53 7.20 -1.05 2.28
N TRP A 54 7.83 0.07 2.61
CA TRP A 54 8.62 0.21 3.82
C TRP A 54 7.76 0.04 5.06
N ILE A 55 6.58 0.66 5.11
CA ILE A 55 5.58 0.47 6.15
C ILE A 55 5.17 -0.97 6.17
N VAL A 56 4.87 -1.66 5.08
CA VAL A 56 4.48 -3.09 5.08
C VAL A 56 5.60 -3.97 5.61
N LEU A 57 6.84 -3.77 5.14
CA LEU A 57 8.02 -4.52 5.59
C LEU A 57 8.36 -4.25 7.06
N ASN A 58 8.07 -3.05 7.58
CA ASN A 58 8.30 -2.66 8.96
C ASN A 58 7.02 -2.75 9.83
N SER A 59 5.87 -2.99 9.21
CA SER A 59 4.57 -2.97 9.87
C SER A 59 4.44 -4.28 10.59
N LYS A 60 4.29 -4.09 11.87
CA LYS A 60 3.97 -5.09 12.86
C LYS A 60 2.55 -5.61 12.63
N GLU A 61 2.34 -6.39 11.57
CA GLU A 61 1.39 -7.52 11.61
C GLU A 61 1.87 -8.61 12.63
N PHE A 62 2.78 -8.24 13.56
CA PHE A 62 3.33 -9.05 14.66
C PHE A 62 3.47 -8.34 16.03
N MET A 63 2.98 -7.11 16.26
CA MET A 63 3.19 -6.46 17.60
C MET A 63 1.93 -5.90 18.29
N VAL A 64 0.73 -6.15 17.77
CA VAL A 64 -0.52 -5.81 18.49
C VAL A 64 -1.46 -7.00 18.67
N ASN A 65 -0.98 -8.23 18.46
CA ASN A 65 -1.63 -9.44 18.98
C ASN A 65 -0.70 -10.15 19.97
N HIS A 66 -0.48 -9.54 21.14
CA HIS A 66 -0.40 -10.24 22.42
C HIS A 66 -0.79 -9.30 23.57
#